data_AF-A0A2S9PY12-F1
#
_entry.id   AF-A0A2S9PY12-F1
#
_cell.length_a   1.000
_cell.length_b   1.000
_cell.length_c   1.000
_cell.angle_alpha   90.00
_cell.angle_beta   90.00
_cell.angle_gamma   90.00
#
_symmetry.space_group_name_H-M   'P 1'
#
loop_
_entity.id
_entity.type
_entity.pdbx_description
1 polymer ?
#
loop_
_entity_poly.entity_id
_entity_poly.type
_entity_poly.pdbx_seq_one_letter_code
_entity_poly.pdbx_strand_id
1 'polypeptide(L)'
;MAVVADHSPQDQQLSLHHLQWIQVGQLGAPAGTPRVWRLALAKDPHVDGTGVFFLWDLDEGRTTGGFIADDTVAPTVADWRQVRLASSYASSRFEVRYGDPEAPAEAAVVAGVY
;
A
#
# COMPACT_ATOMS: atom_id res chain seq x y z
N MET A 1 3.94 -33.34 0.22
CA MET A 1 4.55 -32.04 -0.20
C MET A 1 3.40 -31.08 -0.44
N ALA A 2 3.27 -30.04 0.38
CA ALA A 2 2.27 -29.01 0.14
C ALA A 2 2.76 -28.14 -1.02
N VAL A 3 2.02 -28.14 -2.13
CA VAL A 3 2.19 -27.16 -3.20
C VAL A 3 1.77 -25.84 -2.61
N VAL A 4 2.74 -25.00 -2.22
CA VAL A 4 2.47 -23.58 -1.96
C VAL A 4 2.13 -23.01 -3.33
N ALA A 5 0.84 -22.89 -3.59
CA ALA A 5 0.36 -22.24 -4.80
C ALA A 5 0.96 -20.83 -4.81
N ASP A 6 1.81 -20.59 -5.81
CA ASP A 6 2.32 -19.26 -6.16
C ASP A 6 1.13 -18.49 -6.74
N HIS A 7 0.22 -18.07 -5.87
CA HIS A 7 -0.86 -17.17 -6.23
C HIS A 7 -0.21 -15.83 -6.52
N SER A 8 0.26 -15.66 -7.75
CA SER A 8 0.61 -14.37 -8.29
C SER A 8 -0.61 -13.46 -8.09
N PRO A 9 -0.50 -12.31 -7.41
CA PRO A 9 -1.63 -11.42 -7.11
C PRO A 9 -2.34 -10.80 -8.33
N GLN A 10 -1.99 -11.27 -9.53
CA GLN A 10 -2.50 -10.82 -10.82
C GLN A 10 -4.02 -11.06 -10.95
N ASP A 11 -4.61 -11.99 -10.20
CA ASP A 11 -6.06 -12.22 -10.20
C ASP A 11 -6.86 -11.18 -9.37
N GLN A 12 -6.20 -10.33 -8.55
CA GLN A 12 -6.83 -9.24 -7.78
C GLN A 12 -6.79 -7.89 -8.53
N GLN A 13 -6.60 -7.92 -9.85
CA GLN A 13 -6.36 -6.74 -10.68
C GLN A 13 -7.57 -5.79 -10.86
N LEU A 14 -8.75 -6.12 -10.30
CA LEU A 14 -9.98 -5.44 -10.69
C LEU A 14 -10.15 -3.99 -10.22
N SER A 15 -9.39 -3.46 -9.24
CA SER A 15 -9.55 -2.05 -8.84
C SER A 15 -8.30 -1.37 -8.24
N LEU A 16 -7.08 -1.73 -8.64
CA LEU A 16 -5.87 -1.05 -8.16
C LEU A 16 -5.62 0.26 -8.93
N HIS A 17 -6.45 1.29 -8.74
CA HIS A 17 -6.40 2.53 -9.55
C HIS A 17 -5.00 3.17 -9.61
N HIS A 18 -4.22 3.06 -8.52
CA HIS A 18 -2.84 3.52 -8.43
C HIS A 18 -1.98 2.60 -7.56
N LEU A 19 -2.34 1.33 -7.41
CA LEU A 19 -1.57 0.35 -6.63
C LEU A 19 -0.99 -0.74 -7.55
N GLN A 20 0.17 -1.27 -7.18
CA GLN A 20 0.85 -2.34 -7.91
C GLN A 20 1.54 -3.29 -6.94
N TRP A 21 1.55 -4.57 -7.28
CA TRP A 21 2.32 -5.57 -6.56
C TRP A 21 3.78 -5.52 -7.00
N ILE A 22 4.68 -5.25 -6.06
CA ILE A 22 6.12 -5.27 -6.26
C ILE A 22 6.72 -6.49 -5.56
N GLN A 23 7.64 -7.15 -6.25
CA GLN A 23 8.45 -8.19 -5.63
C GLN A 23 9.59 -7.51 -4.87
N VAL A 24 9.66 -7.75 -3.56
CA VAL A 24 10.77 -7.29 -2.73
C VAL A 24 11.69 -8.47 -2.47
N GLY A 25 12.91 -8.40 -2.98
CA GLY A 25 13.97 -9.35 -2.72
C GLY A 25 15.15 -8.65 -2.05
N GLN A 26 15.80 -9.32 -1.09
CA GLN A 26 17.16 -8.94 -0.70
C GLN A 26 18.11 -9.33 -1.85
N LEU A 27 18.88 -8.36 -2.34
CA LEU A 27 19.98 -8.64 -3.27
C LEU A 27 20.93 -9.64 -2.58
N GLY A 28 21.12 -10.83 -3.16
CA GLY A 28 21.95 -11.89 -2.59
C GLY A 28 21.23 -12.88 -1.66
N ALA A 29 19.89 -12.88 -1.60
CA ALA A 29 19.14 -13.89 -0.86
C ALA A 29 19.43 -15.32 -1.39
N PRO A 30 19.62 -16.33 -0.52
CA PRO A 30 19.85 -17.71 -0.92
C PRO A 30 18.76 -18.25 -1.87
N ALA A 31 19.14 -19.17 -2.76
CA ALA A 31 18.17 -19.92 -3.56
C ALA A 31 17.17 -20.63 -2.62
N GLY A 32 15.88 -20.33 -2.78
CA GLY A 32 14.81 -20.86 -1.93
C GLY A 32 14.25 -19.88 -0.90
N THR A 33 14.80 -18.67 -0.76
CA THR A 33 14.16 -17.62 0.06
C THR A 33 12.79 -17.26 -0.53
N PRO A 34 11.71 -17.26 0.29
CA PRO A 34 10.38 -16.87 -0.17
C PRO A 34 10.40 -15.48 -0.80
N ARG A 35 9.78 -15.35 -1.97
CA ARG A 35 9.56 -14.04 -2.58
C ARG A 35 8.51 -13.31 -1.75
N VAL A 36 8.86 -12.15 -1.21
CA VAL A 36 7.91 -11.32 -0.48
C VAL A 36 7.30 -10.33 -1.48
N TRP A 37 5.99 -10.41 -1.68
CA TRP A 37 5.25 -9.43 -2.45
C TRP A 37 4.74 -8.33 -1.51
N ARG A 38 4.92 -7.08 -1.92
CA ARG A 38 4.37 -5.90 -1.23
C ARG A 38 3.49 -5.13 -2.21
N LEU A 39 2.43 -4.51 -1.72
CA LEU A 39 1.63 -3.61 -2.54
C LEU A 39 2.30 -2.23 -2.47
N ALA A 40 2.38 -1.48 -3.55
CA ALA A 40 3.02 -0.17 -3.61
C ALA A 40 2.23 0.76 -4.50
N LEU A 41 2.40 2.08 -4.35
CA LEU A 41 1.79 3.04 -5.26
C LEU A 41 2.49 3.00 -6.64
N ALA A 42 1.71 3.06 -7.71
CA ALA A 42 2.16 2.79 -9.08
C ALA A 42 2.46 4.05 -9.92
N LYS A 43 1.92 5.21 -9.56
CA LYS A 43 1.99 6.45 -10.35
C LYS A 43 2.01 7.68 -9.45
N ASP A 44 2.57 8.78 -9.97
CA ASP A 44 2.58 10.11 -9.35
C ASP A 44 1.20 10.76 -9.25
N PRO A 45 0.52 10.70 -8.08
CA PRO A 45 -0.60 11.58 -7.80
C PRO A 45 -0.14 13.03 -7.87
N HIS A 46 -0.81 13.80 -8.70
CA HIS A 46 -0.63 15.25 -8.73
C HIS A 46 -1.27 15.83 -7.45
N VAL A 47 -0.50 15.89 -6.37
CA VAL A 47 -0.91 16.44 -5.07
C VAL A 47 -0.28 17.82 -4.83
N ASP A 48 -1.07 18.75 -4.31
CA ASP A 48 -0.67 20.08 -3.88
C ASP A 48 0.03 20.04 -2.51
N GLY A 49 0.84 21.03 -2.13
CA GLY A 49 1.88 20.85 -1.10
C GLY A 49 1.49 20.91 0.39
N THR A 50 0.21 20.85 0.78
CA THR A 50 -0.22 21.15 2.17
C THR A 50 -0.74 19.96 2.98
N GLY A 51 -0.85 18.76 2.40
CA GLY A 51 -1.40 17.56 3.06
C GLY A 51 -0.34 16.51 3.40
N VAL A 52 -0.78 15.40 4.01
CA VAL A 52 0.04 14.19 4.18
C VAL A 52 -0.72 12.97 3.69
N PHE A 53 0.02 11.92 3.35
CA PHE A 53 -0.56 10.63 2.97
C PHE A 53 -0.88 9.82 4.23
N PHE A 54 -2.06 9.22 4.30
CA PHE A 54 -2.49 8.29 5.36
C PHE A 54 -3.35 7.14 4.82
N LEU A 55 -3.40 6.03 5.56
CA LEU A 55 -4.20 4.85 5.22
C LEU A 55 -5.57 4.90 5.90
N TRP A 56 -6.63 4.91 5.10
CA TRP A 56 -8.02 4.91 5.56
C TRP A 56 -8.67 3.54 5.33
N ASP A 57 -9.16 2.91 6.39
CA ASP A 57 -9.90 1.65 6.29
C ASP A 57 -11.38 1.92 6.02
N LEU A 58 -11.89 1.35 4.93
CA LEU A 58 -13.27 1.55 4.51
C LEU A 58 -14.26 0.71 5.31
N ASP A 59 -13.80 -0.41 5.88
CA ASP A 59 -14.64 -1.32 6.65
C ASP A 59 -14.79 -0.81 8.10
N GLU A 60 -13.71 -0.30 8.69
CA GLU A 60 -13.68 0.20 10.06
C GLU A 60 -13.96 1.70 10.17
N GLY A 61 -13.91 2.45 9.06
CA GLY A 61 -14.17 3.89 9.05
C GLY A 61 -13.19 4.70 9.91
N ARG A 62 -11.92 4.28 9.92
CA ARG A 62 -10.86 4.94 10.69
C ARG A 62 -9.51 4.88 9.97
N THR A 63 -8.58 5.72 10.40
CA THR A 63 -7.17 5.59 10.01
C THR A 63 -6.58 4.38 10.74
N THR A 64 -6.24 3.32 10.00
CA THR A 64 -5.88 2.01 10.61
C THR A 64 -4.40 1.68 10.59
N GLY A 65 -3.58 2.45 9.89
CA GLY A 65 -2.20 2.04 9.73
C GLY A 65 -1.30 3.03 9.05
N GLY A 66 -0.10 2.52 8.80
CA GLY A 66 1.01 3.26 8.26
C GLY A 66 1.51 2.69 6.95
N PHE A 67 2.23 3.52 6.22
CA PHE A 67 2.99 3.12 5.06
C PHE A 67 4.38 2.69 5.49
N ILE A 68 4.98 1.85 4.67
CA ILE A 68 6.37 1.44 4.83
C ILE A 68 7.22 2.41 4.01
N ALA A 69 8.10 3.14 4.70
CA ALA A 69 9.22 3.85 4.13
C ALA A 69 10.50 3.04 4.43
N ASP A 70 11.13 2.51 3.38
CA ASP A 70 12.20 1.50 3.48
C ASP A 70 11.78 0.26 4.29
N ASP A 71 12.25 0.16 5.54
CA ASP A 71 11.95 -0.91 6.50
C ASP A 71 11.21 -0.40 7.75
N THR A 72 10.88 0.89 7.81
CA THR A 72 10.13 1.48 8.93
C THR A 72 8.67 1.67 8.55
N VAL A 73 7.76 1.27 9.44
CA VAL A 73 6.33 1.56 9.32
C VAL A 73 6.06 2.94 9.90
N ALA A 74 5.55 3.86 9.08
CA ALA A 74 5.22 5.24 9.42
C ALA A 74 3.70 5.46 9.30
N PRO A 75 3.01 5.97 10.34
CA PRO A 75 1.55 6.15 10.33
C PRO A 75 1.07 7.18 9.30
N THR A 76 1.93 8.14 8.93
CA THR A 76 1.71 9.09 7.84
C THR A 76 3.00 9.23 7.04
N VAL A 77 2.90 9.60 5.77
CA VAL A 77 4.06 9.84 4.90
C VAL A 77 3.92 11.19 4.21
N ALA A 78 4.99 11.99 4.24
CA ALA A 78 5.04 13.31 3.60
C ALA A 78 5.39 13.23 2.10
N ASP A 79 6.09 12.18 1.65
CA ASP A 79 6.45 11.95 0.24
C ASP A 79 5.91 10.59 -0.25
N TRP A 80 4.88 10.62 -1.09
CA TRP A 80 4.19 9.43 -1.55
C TRP A 80 5.06 8.51 -2.43
N ARG A 81 6.12 9.04 -3.06
CA ARG A 81 7.01 8.24 -3.92
C ARG A 81 7.72 7.13 -3.15
N GLN A 82 7.75 7.24 -1.82
CA GLN A 82 8.39 6.29 -0.93
C GLN A 82 7.41 5.24 -0.36
N VAL A 83 6.12 5.30 -0.70
CA VAL A 83 5.07 4.51 -0.07
C VAL A 83 5.04 3.06 -0.56
N ARG A 84 5.13 2.14 0.40
CA ARG A 84 4.85 0.70 0.23
C ARG A 84 3.87 0.24 1.31
N LEU A 85 3.00 -0.70 0.99
CA LEU A 85 2.00 -1.30 1.87
C LEU A 85 2.35 -2.77 2.12
N ALA A 86 2.17 -3.21 3.36
CA ALA A 86 2.35 -4.60 3.73
C ALA A 86 1.29 -5.48 3.03
N SER A 87 1.66 -6.71 2.68
CA SER A 87 0.75 -7.69 2.07
C SER A 87 -0.40 -8.10 2.99
N SER A 88 -0.30 -7.86 4.30
CA SER A 88 -1.40 -8.06 5.26
C SER A 88 -2.63 -7.18 4.98
N TYR A 89 -2.47 -6.09 4.22
CA TYR A 89 -3.59 -5.24 3.80
C TYR A 89 -4.32 -5.77 2.56
N ALA A 90 -3.79 -6.79 1.87
CA ALA A 90 -4.35 -7.31 0.61
C ALA A 90 -5.77 -7.91 0.71
N SER A 91 -6.23 -8.21 1.93
CA SER A 91 -7.53 -8.79 2.20
C SER A 91 -8.58 -7.78 2.67
N SER A 92 -8.21 -6.51 2.85
CA SER A 92 -9.09 -5.46 3.38
C SER A 92 -9.34 -4.37 2.34
N ARG A 93 -10.48 -3.68 2.45
CA ARG A 93 -10.78 -2.52 1.60
C ARG A 93 -10.21 -1.26 2.24
N PHE A 94 -9.34 -0.57 1.53
CA PHE A 94 -8.69 0.63 2.06
C PHE A 94 -8.44 1.66 0.97
N GLU A 95 -8.28 2.89 1.41
CA GLU A 95 -7.88 4.02 0.59
C GLU A 95 -6.59 4.63 1.11
N VAL A 96 -5.72 5.02 0.17
CA VAL A 96 -4.63 5.94 0.42
C VAL A 96 -5.19 7.32 0.17
N ARG A 97 -5.23 8.16 1.21
CA ARG A 97 -5.75 9.52 1.14
C ARG A 97 -4.65 10.55 1.36
N TYR A 98 -4.80 11.71 0.73
CA TYR A 98 -3.91 12.86 0.86
C TYR A 98 -4.68 14.08 1.35
N GLY A 99 -4.24 14.66 2.47
CA GLY A 99 -4.89 15.80 3.09
C GLY A 99 -4.62 15.87 4.59
N ASP A 100 -5.61 16.32 5.35
CA ASP A 100 -5.57 16.33 6.81
C ASP A 100 -6.05 14.96 7.37
N PRO A 101 -5.21 14.21 8.11
CA PRO A 101 -5.61 12.95 8.74
C PRO A 101 -6.72 13.10 9.79
N GLU A 102 -6.90 14.29 10.37
CA GLU A 102 -7.96 14.57 11.34
C GLU A 102 -9.32 14.85 10.65
N ALA A 103 -9.29 15.17 9.35
CA ALA A 103 -10.48 15.36 8.52
C ALA A 103 -10.48 14.40 7.32
N PRO A 104 -10.51 13.07 7.56
CA PRO A 104 -10.25 12.08 6.52
C PRO A 104 -11.28 12.12 5.38
N ALA A 105 -12.53 12.50 5.68
CA ALA A 105 -13.60 12.64 4.69
C ALA A 105 -13.36 13.77 3.66
N GLU A 106 -12.53 14.75 3.99
CA GLU A 106 -12.18 15.88 3.11
C GLU A 106 -10.89 15.62 2.31
N ALA A 107 -10.13 14.59 2.69
CA ALA A 107 -8.87 14.22 2.03
C ALA A 107 -9.11 13.58 0.66
N ALA A 108 -8.24 13.89 -0.30
CA ALA A 108 -8.30 13.36 -1.65
C ALA A 108 -7.91 11.87 -1.67
N VAL A 109 -8.71 11.03 -2.33
CA VAL A 109 -8.36 9.62 -2.54
C VAL A 109 -7.33 9.53 -3.68
N VAL A 110 -6.16 9.01 -3.35
CA VAL A 110 -5.02 8.88 -4.25
C VAL A 110 -4.93 7.47 -4.82
N ALA A 111 -5.28 6.47 -4.02
CA ALA A 111 -5.36 5.08 -4.45
C ALA A 111 -6.32 4.31 -3.56
N GLY A 112 -6.75 3.14 -3.99
CA GLY A 112 -7.57 2.26 -3.15
C GLY A 112 -7.55 0.82 -3.63
N VAL A 113 -7.92 -0.06 -2.72
CA VAL A 113 -8.28 -1.45 -2.97
C VAL A 113 -9.73 -1.60 -2.53
N TYR A 114 -10.58 -2.04 -3.47
CA TYR A 114 -12.04 -2.10 -3.31
C TYR A 114 -12.55 -3.52 -3.50
#